data_AF-A0AAV3RY81-F1
#
_entry.id   AF-A0AAV3RY81-F1
#
_cell.length_a   1.000
_cell.length_b   1.000
_cell.length_c   1.000
_cell.angle_alpha   90.00
_cell.angle_beta   90.00
_cell.angle_gamma   90.00
#
_symmetry.space_group_name_H-M   'P 1'
#
loop_
_entity.id
_entity.type
_entity.pdbx_description
1 polymer ?
#
loop_
_entity_poly.entity_id
_entity_poly.type
_entity_poly.pdbx_seq_one_letter_code
_entity_poly.pdbx_strand_id
1 'polypeptide(L)' 'MIRNAKLQESNNGARVPELMMMERSSGKLVRRFRLPENPKMDETKASMENGVLSVVVPKEEQKKPKVKAIDISD' A
#
# COMPACT_ATOMS: atom_id res chain seq x y z
N MET A 1 17.90 -18.40 -5.44
CA MET A 1 18.96 -17.87 -4.56
C MET A 1 18.34 -17.42 -3.25
N ILE A 2 18.52 -18.18 -2.18
CA ILE A 2 18.06 -17.80 -0.83
C ILE A 2 19.12 -16.85 -0.27
N ARG A 3 18.79 -15.56 -0.13
CA ARG A 3 19.64 -14.63 0.63
C ARG A 3 19.38 -14.90 2.11
N ASN A 4 20.38 -15.44 2.80
CA ASN A 4 20.43 -15.46 4.25
C ASN A 4 20.36 -14.02 4.75
N ALA A 5 19.18 -13.61 5.23
CA ALA A 5 19.03 -12.37 5.96
C ALA A 5 19.76 -12.54 7.29
N LYS A 6 20.82 -11.78 7.47
CA LYS A 6 21.61 -11.63 8.70
C LYS A 6 20.64 -11.59 9.90
N LEU A 7 20.62 -12.67 10.70
CA LEU A 7 20.05 -12.66 12.04
C LEU A 7 20.78 -11.55 12.79
N GLN A 8 20.10 -10.43 13.05
CA GLN A 8 20.58 -9.50 14.04
C GLN A 8 20.40 -10.21 15.37
N GLU A 9 21.51 -10.48 16.05
CA GLU A 9 21.50 -11.02 17.40
C GLU A 9 20.68 -10.07 18.28
N SER A 10 19.56 -10.57 18.82
CA SER A 10 18.86 -9.88 19.88
C SER A 10 19.75 -9.95 21.13
N ASN A 11 20.23 -8.81 21.61
CA ASN A 11 21.04 -8.69 22.84
C ASN A 11 20.34 -9.11 24.15
N ASN A 12 19.19 -9.78 24.08
CA ASN A 12 18.53 -10.41 25.21
C ASN A 12 18.66 -11.91 24.99
N GLY A 13 19.37 -12.62 25.88
CA GLY A 13 19.73 -14.06 25.79
C GLY A 13 18.58 -15.07 25.75
N ALA A 14 17.49 -14.77 25.06
CA ALA A 14 16.44 -15.71 24.70
C ALA A 14 16.96 -16.65 23.60
N ARG A 15 16.89 -17.96 23.85
CA ARG A 15 17.18 -18.99 22.84
C ARG A 15 16.19 -18.84 21.68
N VAL A 16 16.73 -18.68 20.48
CA VAL A 16 15.93 -18.77 19.25
C VAL A 16 15.52 -20.24 19.08
N PRO A 17 14.23 -20.55 18.89
CA PRO A 17 13.78 -21.93 18.69
C PRO A 17 14.39 -22.50 17.40
N GLU A 18 14.82 -23.76 17.45
CA GLU A 18 15.34 -24.48 16.29
C GLU A 18 14.17 -24.92 15.40
N LEU A 19 14.03 -24.25 14.25
CA LEU A 19 12.92 -24.47 13.31
C LEU A 19 13.28 -25.59 12.33
N MET A 20 12.50 -26.67 12.30
CA MET A 20 12.70 -27.80 11.38
C MET A 20 12.43 -27.42 9.91
N MET A 21 11.50 -26.50 9.66
CA MET A 21 11.19 -25.99 8.32
C MET A 21 10.65 -24.56 8.37
N MET A 22 11.05 -23.74 7.40
CA MET A 22 10.53 -22.38 7.20
C MET A 22 10.04 -22.20 5.77
N GLU A 23 8.73 -22.07 5.61
CA GLU A 23 8.10 -21.86 4.30
C GLU A 23 7.90 -20.37 3.99
N ARG A 24 7.56 -19.58 5.01
CA ARG A 24 7.18 -18.17 4.87
C ARG A 24 8.36 -17.27 5.19
N SER A 25 8.72 -16.42 4.23
CA SER A 25 9.65 -15.32 4.48
C SER A 25 8.90 -14.06 4.89
N SER A 26 9.50 -13.28 5.78
CA SER A 26 9.11 -11.90 6.06
C SER A 26 10.22 -10.96 5.60
N GLY A 27 9.89 -9.69 5.39
CA GLY A 27 10.86 -8.72 4.90
C GLY A 27 10.32 -7.30 4.90
N LYS A 28 11.19 -6.34 4.58
CA LYS A 28 10.82 -4.94 4.43
C LYS A 28 10.23 -4.72 3.03
N LEU A 29 9.09 -4.04 2.96
CA LEU A 29 8.41 -3.71 1.71
C LEU A 29 8.17 -2.21 1.62
N VAL A 30 8.47 -1.62 0.47
CA VAL A 30 8.09 -0.24 0.12
C VAL A 30 7.45 -0.27 -1.26
N ARG A 31 6.27 0.34 -1.38
CA ARG A 31 5.58 0.56 -2.66
C ARG A 31 5.18 2.02 -2.75
N ARG A 32 5.33 2.60 -3.93
CA ARG A 32 4.99 4.00 -4.22
C ARG A 32 3.98 4.01 -5.36
N PHE A 33 2.91 4.77 -5.17
CA PHE A 33 1.85 4.95 -6.17
C PHE A 33 1.79 6.42 -6.55
N ARG A 34 1.59 6.71 -7.83
CA ARG A 34 1.26 8.07 -8.27
C ARG A 34 -0.24 8.25 -8.10
N LEU A 35 -0.64 9.31 -7.42
CA LEU A 35 -2.03 9.67 -7.26
C LEU A 35 -2.48 10.56 -8.44
N PRO A 36 -3.79 10.58 -8.75
CA PRO A 36 -4.35 11.55 -9.69
C PRO A 36 -4.18 12.98 -9.15
N GLU A 37 -4.47 13.98 -9.98
CA GLU A 37 -4.24 15.41 -9.66
C GLU A 37 -5.13 15.97 -8.54
N ASN A 38 -6.27 15.33 -8.25
CA ASN A 38 -7.25 15.83 -7.29
C ASN A 38 -7.43 14.96 -6.02
N PRO A 39 -6.37 14.56 -5.30
CA PRO A 39 -6.50 13.81 -4.06
C PRO A 39 -6.76 14.74 -2.87
N LYS A 40 -7.70 14.36 -2.00
CA LYS A 40 -7.88 14.99 -0.69
C LYS A 40 -6.91 14.35 0.31
N MET A 41 -5.66 14.79 0.28
CA MET A 41 -4.57 14.18 1.06
C MET A 41 -4.87 14.13 2.56
N ASP A 42 -5.44 15.20 3.10
CA ASP A 42 -5.75 15.33 4.53
C ASP A 42 -6.86 14.36 5.01
N GLU A 43 -7.65 13.81 4.08
CA GLU A 43 -8.73 12.87 4.36
C GLU A 43 -8.32 11.40 4.12
N THR A 44 -7.03 11.12 3.98
CA THR A 44 -6.52 9.75 3.78
C THR A 44 -6.80 8.87 5.00
N LYS A 45 -7.32 7.66 4.76
CA LYS A 45 -7.60 6.66 5.80
C LYS A 45 -6.85 5.36 5.52
N ALA A 46 -6.42 4.68 6.58
CA ALA A 46 -5.80 3.37 6.47
C ALA A 46 -6.36 2.42 7.53
N SER A 47 -6.56 1.16 7.16
CA SER A 47 -6.99 0.08 8.06
C SER A 47 -6.28 -1.23 7.72
N MET A 48 -6.10 -2.09 8.72
CA MET A 48 -5.56 -3.44 8.55
C MET A 48 -6.59 -4.44 9.06
N GLU A 49 -7.04 -5.34 8.19
CA GLU A 49 -8.04 -6.34 8.53
C GLU A 49 -7.68 -7.67 7.85
N ASN A 50 -7.70 -8.77 8.61
CA ASN A 50 -7.41 -10.12 8.11
C ASN A 50 -6.10 -10.25 7.30
N GLY A 51 -5.07 -9.49 7.70
CA GLY A 51 -3.76 -9.48 7.02
C GLY A 51 -3.69 -8.62 5.75
N VAL A 52 -4.71 -7.81 5.46
CA VAL A 52 -4.76 -6.89 4.32
C VAL A 52 -4.70 -5.44 4.79
N LEU A 53 -3.71 -4.69 4.30
CA LEU A 53 -3.63 -3.25 4.48
C LEU A 53 -4.46 -2.55 3.40
N SER A 54 -5.54 -1.89 3.82
CA SER A 54 -6.38 -1.05 2.97
C SER A 54 -6.04 0.42 3.18
N VAL A 55 -5.75 1.14 2.11
CA VAL A 55 -5.47 2.58 2.13
C VAL A 55 -6.44 3.28 1.18
N VAL A 56 -7.21 4.23 1.71
CA VAL A 56 -8.24 4.99 0.99
C VAL A 56 -7.81 6.44 0.90
N VAL A 57 -7.63 6.94 -0.32
CA VAL A 57 -7.36 8.36 -0.60
C VAL A 57 -8.58 8.93 -1.34
N PRO A 58 -9.43 9.73 -0.67
CA PRO A 58 -10.59 10.33 -1.31
C PRO A 58 -10.19 11.28 -2.43
N LYS A 59 -11.06 11.42 -3.44
CA LYS A 59 -10.90 12.44 -4.50
C LYS A 59 -11.70 13.69 -4.13
N GLU A 60 -11.22 14.84 -4.58
CA GLU A 60 -12.02 16.06 -4.56
C GLU A 60 -13.23 15.92 -5.48
N GLU A 61 -14.34 16.51 -5.06
CA GLU A 61 -15.56 16.51 -5.85
C GLU A 61 -15.36 17.39 -7.09
N GLN A 62 -15.37 16.76 -8.26
CA GLN A 62 -15.21 17.47 -9.53
C GLN A 62 -16.56 18.08 -9.94
N LYS A 63 -16.53 19.36 -10.35
CA LYS A 63 -17.69 19.96 -11.01
C LYS A 63 -17.99 19.15 -12.25
N LYS A 64 -19.22 18.63 -12.36
CA LYS A 64 -19.66 17.91 -13.56
C LYS A 64 -19.40 18.80 -14.79
N PRO A 65 -18.70 18.31 -15.82
CA PRO A 65 -18.46 19.09 -17.01
C PRO A 65 -19.81 19.51 -17.61
N LYS A 66 -19.97 20.79 -17.92
CA LYS A 66 -21.15 21.27 -18.65
C LYS A 66 -21.06 20.72 -20.07
N VAL A 67 -21.86 19.70 -20.37
CA VAL A 67 -22.00 19.18 -21.72
C VAL A 67 -22.63 20.28 -22.57
N LYS A 68 -21.90 20.74 -23.59
CA LYS A 68 -22.44 21.64 -24.61
C LYS A 68 -22.81 20.77 -25.81
N ALA A 69 -24.07 20.83 -26.23
CA ALA A 69 -24.45 20.29 -27.52
C ALA A 69 -23.81 21.16 -28.61
N ILE A 70 -23.13 20.53 -29.56
CA ILE A 70 -22.66 21.18 -30.78
C ILE A 70 -23.53 20.65 -31.90
N ASP A 71 -24.31 21.53 -32.51
CA ASP A 71 -25.07 21.20 -33.72
C ASP A 71 -24.10 21.11 -34.89
N ILE A 72 -24.22 20.04 -35.68
CA ILE A 72 -23.50 19.87 -36.94
C ILE A 72 -24.55 19.98 -38.03
N SER A 73 -24.43 21.01 -38.87
CA SER A 73 -25.22 21.15 -40.09
C SER A 73 -24.43 20.56 -41.27
N ASP A 74 -25.11 19.88 -42.17
CA ASP A 74 -24.56 19.36 -43.43
C ASP A 74 -24.07 20.48 -44.37
#